data_AF-A0A3B1JS75-F1
#
_entry.id   AF-A0A3B1JS75-F1
#
_cell.length_a   1.000
_cell.length_b   1.000
_cell.length_c   1.000
_cell.angle_alpha   90.00
_cell.angle_beta   90.00
_cell.angle_gamma   90.00
#
_symmetry.space_group_name_H-M   'P 1'
#
loop_
_entity.id
_entity.type
_entity.pdbx_description
1 polymer ?
#
loop_
_entity_poly.entity_id
_entity_poly.type
_entity_poly.pdbx_seq_one_letter_code
_entity_poly.pdbx_strand_id
1 'polypeptide(L)'
;LDLPMDVRRCKSRLGPRDHFCCPGYFGHDCFKCPGTVDNWCSNNGRCLDGLFGSGECLCNEGFHGTACETCEAGRYGKDCKSACNCTANGKCDEGLDGNGSCFCQESWTGTWCESKIAPDLCSEYNGGCHAEANSGYTGDGNLCSPINRCVEEVNGGCSDFADCIVTGPNERRCECQVGYVGNGVQCLEKVVPPVDRCLEDNGGCHPKATCKDLHFHTKTAGVFHLRSPAGKYKMNYTTAEAACRAEEATLATLSQLSDAQQLGMHLCTAGWMDGKKVGYPIRFPSVKCGDNHVGIVLYKDPVDLSSPYDAYCYRVRDVECECGPGYIGNGEFCNGNLASVIATNSNFSVFYSVSSLNLSPSTSFRFRSDLTLSWRDMEYHISTNNSLCFYEDLKHNTAIPSRLGFNLIVVIDSSPLKLINKQVILDWDIPANNGLIHIIQGPLRAPPAPVMLLIIFIGGAVAGVAYYFLKHKNDAFRFQYFRQLAQLVPNHSRPPNHAHICTKSCGPRESGYHRLSSQLCWVFKQN
;
A
#
# COMPACT_ATOMS: atom_id res chain seq x y z
N LEU A 1 -59.48 94.03 14.48
CA LEU A 1 -58.77 92.87 15.04
C LEU A 1 -59.82 92.08 15.81
N ASP A 2 -59.93 90.80 15.48
CA ASP A 2 -60.70 89.73 16.14
C ASP A 2 -62.25 89.75 16.21
N LEU A 3 -62.79 88.56 15.87
CA LEU A 3 -64.11 87.97 16.17
C LEU A 3 -65.37 88.45 15.38
N PRO A 4 -66.43 87.59 15.30
CA PRO A 4 -67.14 87.33 14.03
C PRO A 4 -68.47 88.09 13.86
N MET A 5 -69.02 88.02 12.65
CA MET A 5 -70.34 88.56 12.30
C MET A 5 -71.23 87.54 11.56
N ASP A 6 -71.44 86.38 12.17
CA ASP A 6 -72.53 85.45 11.78
C ASP A 6 -73.74 85.55 12.73
N VAL A 7 -73.97 86.76 13.26
CA VAL A 7 -75.16 87.12 14.05
C VAL A 7 -75.83 88.35 13.42
N ARG A 8 -76.41 88.20 12.22
CA ARG A 8 -77.33 89.20 11.65
C ARG A 8 -78.54 88.58 10.94
N ARG A 9 -79.61 88.40 11.73
CA ARG A 9 -81.03 88.25 11.31
C ARG A 9 -81.40 86.95 10.58
N CYS A 10 -81.59 85.88 11.35
CA CYS A 10 -82.82 85.09 11.15
C CYS A 10 -84.02 86.02 11.37
N LYS A 11 -84.78 86.28 10.30
CA LYS A 11 -85.79 87.35 10.27
C LYS A 11 -87.20 86.77 10.43
N SER A 12 -87.59 86.40 11.66
CA SER A 12 -89.02 86.34 12.02
C SER A 12 -89.45 87.70 12.58
N ARG A 13 -90.68 88.12 12.29
CA ARG A 13 -91.28 89.31 12.91
C ARG A 13 -91.84 88.89 14.28
N LEU A 14 -91.13 89.14 15.38
CA LEU A 14 -91.65 89.15 16.75
C LEU A 14 -90.66 89.93 17.67
N GLY A 15 -91.03 90.10 18.95
CA GLY A 15 -90.53 91.20 19.80
C GLY A 15 -89.08 91.10 20.34
N PRO A 16 -88.61 92.11 21.11
CA PRO A 16 -87.19 92.33 21.41
C PRO A 16 -86.53 91.37 22.43
N ARG A 17 -86.99 90.11 22.56
CA ARG A 17 -86.45 89.13 23.53
C ARG A 17 -86.30 87.69 23.01
N ASP A 18 -86.58 87.42 21.74
CA ASP A 18 -86.39 86.10 21.14
C ASP A 18 -85.09 86.05 20.33
N HIS A 19 -84.08 85.35 20.86
CA HIS A 19 -82.84 85.00 20.15
C HIS A 19 -82.99 83.60 19.52
N PHE A 20 -82.61 83.43 18.26
CA PHE A 20 -82.57 82.13 17.57
C PHE A 20 -81.40 82.09 16.57
N CYS A 21 -80.77 80.91 16.43
CA CYS A 21 -79.70 80.67 15.45
C CYS A 21 -80.24 80.32 14.05
N CYS A 22 -79.38 80.46 13.03
CA CYS A 22 -79.64 79.95 11.69
C CYS A 22 -79.58 78.41 11.66
N PRO A 23 -80.29 77.74 10.73
CA PRO A 23 -80.14 76.30 10.52
C PRO A 23 -78.68 75.91 10.26
N GLY A 24 -78.22 74.81 10.85
CA GLY A 24 -76.82 74.39 10.85
C GLY A 24 -75.92 75.10 11.88
N TYR A 25 -76.50 75.89 12.80
CA TYR A 25 -75.77 76.57 13.89
C TYR A 25 -76.49 76.39 15.23
N PHE A 26 -75.75 76.26 16.33
CA PHE A 26 -76.26 75.78 17.62
C PHE A 26 -75.75 76.55 18.85
N GLY A 27 -76.48 76.42 19.96
CA GLY A 27 -76.13 77.01 21.26
C GLY A 27 -76.40 78.52 21.35
N HIS A 28 -76.20 79.09 22.54
CA HIS A 28 -76.50 80.50 22.81
C HIS A 28 -75.70 81.47 21.91
N ASP A 29 -74.45 81.12 21.59
CA ASP A 29 -73.54 81.94 20.78
C ASP A 29 -73.52 81.53 19.30
N CYS A 30 -74.42 80.62 18.89
CA CYS A 30 -74.60 80.13 17.52
C CYS A 30 -73.30 79.66 16.83
N PHE A 31 -72.67 78.62 17.38
CA PHE A 31 -71.53 77.96 16.74
C PHE A 31 -71.98 77.11 15.55
N LYS A 32 -71.15 76.98 14.50
CA LYS A 32 -71.46 76.13 13.34
C LYS A 32 -71.48 74.64 13.72
N CYS A 33 -72.42 73.88 13.15
CA CYS A 33 -72.43 72.43 13.25
C CYS A 33 -71.17 71.79 12.62
N PRO A 34 -70.80 70.55 13.02
CA PRO A 34 -69.72 69.79 12.40
C PRO A 34 -69.93 69.58 10.90
N GLY A 35 -68.82 69.58 10.14
CA GLY A 35 -68.82 69.52 8.67
C GLY A 35 -68.50 70.85 7.98
N THR A 36 -68.88 70.97 6.71
CA THR A 36 -68.74 72.18 5.89
C THR A 36 -70.10 72.83 5.63
N VAL A 37 -70.10 74.11 5.26
CA VAL A 37 -71.35 74.85 4.95
C VAL A 37 -72.16 74.11 3.88
N ASP A 38 -73.46 73.97 4.12
CA ASP A 38 -74.43 73.20 3.30
C ASP A 38 -74.12 71.71 3.09
N ASN A 39 -73.18 71.16 3.86
CA ASN A 39 -72.87 69.73 3.98
C ASN A 39 -72.62 69.40 5.47
N TRP A 40 -73.59 69.79 6.29
CA TRP A 40 -73.58 69.59 7.74
C TRP A 40 -73.67 68.09 8.06
N CYS A 41 -72.90 67.62 9.05
CA CYS A 41 -72.80 66.19 9.37
C CYS A 41 -72.50 65.32 8.13
N SER A 42 -71.65 65.83 7.22
CA SER A 42 -71.25 65.18 5.96
C SER A 42 -72.41 64.73 5.07
N ASN A 43 -73.60 65.32 5.23
CA ASN A 43 -74.87 64.88 4.64
C ASN A 43 -75.30 63.44 5.00
N ASN A 44 -74.62 62.80 5.96
CA ASN A 44 -74.88 61.45 6.47
C ASN A 44 -75.56 61.46 7.85
N GLY A 45 -76.09 62.59 8.29
CA GLY A 45 -76.80 62.75 9.55
C GLY A 45 -77.49 64.11 9.65
N ARG A 46 -78.14 64.36 10.79
CA ARG A 46 -78.80 65.64 11.11
C ARG A 46 -78.20 66.26 12.36
N CYS A 47 -77.76 67.52 12.27
CA CYS A 47 -77.28 68.27 13.43
C CYS A 47 -78.44 68.63 14.38
N LEU A 48 -78.18 68.63 15.69
CA LEU A 48 -79.03 69.27 16.69
C LEU A 48 -78.71 70.76 16.78
N ASP A 49 -79.32 71.53 15.87
CA ASP A 49 -79.13 72.97 15.71
C ASP A 49 -80.17 73.82 16.48
N GLY A 50 -80.04 75.14 16.39
CA GLY A 50 -80.85 76.11 17.13
C GLY A 50 -80.29 76.50 18.51
N LEU A 51 -80.91 77.48 19.16
CA LEU A 51 -80.36 78.15 20.36
C LEU A 51 -80.11 77.20 21.55
N PHE A 52 -80.92 76.15 21.67
CA PHE A 52 -80.80 75.11 22.72
C PHE A 52 -80.22 73.79 22.18
N GLY A 53 -79.83 73.75 20.90
CA GLY A 53 -79.17 72.60 20.28
C GLY A 53 -77.76 72.39 20.83
N SER A 54 -77.33 71.13 20.93
CA SER A 54 -75.99 70.75 21.40
C SER A 54 -74.92 70.79 20.31
N GLY A 55 -75.31 70.91 19.03
CA GLY A 55 -74.41 70.80 17.88
C GLY A 55 -74.01 69.37 17.53
N GLU A 56 -74.55 68.38 18.24
CA GLU A 56 -74.29 66.98 18.01
C GLU A 56 -74.93 66.50 16.71
N CYS A 57 -74.17 65.76 15.91
CA CYS A 57 -74.65 65.13 14.68
C CYS A 57 -75.30 63.78 14.98
N LEU A 58 -76.61 63.67 14.78
CA LEU A 58 -77.32 62.39 14.79
C LEU A 58 -77.11 61.69 13.46
N CYS A 59 -76.19 60.73 13.41
CA CYS A 59 -75.83 60.01 12.19
C CYS A 59 -76.93 59.03 11.74
N ASN A 60 -77.02 58.86 10.42
CA ASN A 60 -77.83 57.82 9.80
C ASN A 60 -77.20 56.45 10.06
N GLU A 61 -78.01 55.39 10.04
CA GLU A 61 -77.58 54.02 10.31
C GLU A 61 -76.35 53.62 9.47
N GLY A 62 -75.31 53.11 10.10
CA GLY A 62 -74.06 52.71 9.45
C GLY A 62 -72.98 53.80 9.39
N PHE A 63 -73.30 55.06 9.72
CA PHE A 63 -72.33 56.17 9.77
C PHE A 63 -71.95 56.54 11.21
N HIS A 64 -70.70 56.96 11.37
CA HIS A 64 -70.09 57.29 12.65
C HIS A 64 -69.14 58.49 12.53
N GLY A 65 -68.62 58.98 13.66
CA GLY A 65 -67.78 60.17 13.73
C GLY A 65 -68.56 61.42 14.14
N THR A 66 -67.85 62.49 14.53
CA THR A 66 -68.48 63.69 15.09
C THR A 66 -69.24 64.53 14.06
N ALA A 67 -68.98 64.29 12.78
CA ALA A 67 -69.67 64.85 11.62
C ALA A 67 -70.19 63.74 10.68
N CYS A 68 -70.44 62.53 11.18
CA CYS A 68 -70.89 61.36 10.39
C CYS A 68 -70.00 61.08 9.14
N GLU A 69 -68.71 61.31 9.31
CA GLU A 69 -67.68 61.32 8.25
C GLU A 69 -67.00 59.95 8.03
N THR A 70 -67.27 58.95 8.87
CA THR A 70 -66.77 57.57 8.72
C THR A 70 -67.91 56.56 8.73
N CYS A 71 -67.63 55.30 8.39
CA CYS A 71 -68.55 54.21 8.69
C CYS A 71 -68.45 53.80 10.16
N GLU A 72 -69.50 53.18 10.69
CA GLU A 72 -69.40 52.34 11.90
C GLU A 72 -68.43 51.18 11.66
N ALA A 73 -67.75 50.72 12.72
CA ALA A 73 -66.81 49.61 12.63
C ALA A 73 -67.50 48.33 12.11
N GLY A 74 -66.83 47.61 11.21
CA GLY A 74 -67.39 46.45 10.52
C GLY A 74 -68.27 46.78 9.30
N ARG A 75 -68.33 48.04 8.84
CA ARG A 75 -69.07 48.43 7.63
C ARG A 75 -68.18 49.11 6.58
N TYR A 76 -68.54 49.00 5.31
CA TYR A 76 -67.74 49.46 4.19
C TYR A 76 -68.55 50.01 3.01
N GLY A 77 -67.84 50.69 2.09
CA GLY A 77 -68.38 51.33 0.90
C GLY A 77 -68.85 52.76 1.15
N LYS A 78 -69.01 53.53 0.06
CA LYS A 78 -69.30 54.98 0.11
C LYS A 78 -70.61 55.36 0.80
N ASP A 79 -71.54 54.42 0.94
CA ASP A 79 -72.80 54.61 1.65
C ASP A 79 -72.87 53.86 3.00
N CYS A 80 -71.77 53.25 3.44
CA CYS A 80 -71.59 52.45 4.66
C CYS A 80 -72.63 51.34 4.90
N LYS A 81 -73.40 50.92 3.89
CA LYS A 81 -74.48 49.93 4.10
C LYS A 81 -73.97 48.48 4.16
N SER A 82 -72.86 48.19 3.49
CA SER A 82 -72.31 46.83 3.39
C SER A 82 -71.59 46.44 4.68
N ALA A 83 -71.83 45.23 5.18
CA ALA A 83 -71.22 44.72 6.40
C ALA A 83 -70.09 43.72 6.10
N CYS A 84 -69.00 43.81 6.84
CA CYS A 84 -67.87 42.90 6.78
C CYS A 84 -68.21 41.55 7.42
N ASN A 85 -68.11 40.47 6.65
CA ASN A 85 -68.38 39.10 7.10
C ASN A 85 -67.11 38.27 7.35
N CYS A 86 -65.95 38.91 7.50
CA CYS A 86 -64.71 38.22 7.83
C CYS A 86 -64.82 37.47 9.16
N THR A 87 -64.33 36.23 9.21
CA THR A 87 -64.14 35.51 10.47
C THR A 87 -63.05 36.16 11.32
N ALA A 88 -62.95 35.80 12.60
CA ALA A 88 -61.96 36.34 13.53
C ALA A 88 -60.48 36.13 13.09
N ASN A 89 -60.24 35.29 12.09
CA ASN A 89 -58.91 35.00 11.53
C ASN A 89 -58.54 35.92 10.34
N GLY A 90 -59.33 36.96 10.06
CA GLY A 90 -59.04 37.94 9.00
C GLY A 90 -59.44 39.35 9.40
N LYS A 91 -58.81 40.35 8.79
CA LYS A 91 -59.19 41.76 8.94
C LYS A 91 -59.88 42.26 7.66
N CYS A 92 -61.04 42.90 7.83
CA CYS A 92 -61.78 43.49 6.71
C CYS A 92 -61.15 44.79 6.19
N ASP A 93 -61.27 45.01 4.89
CA ASP A 93 -61.12 46.32 4.24
C ASP A 93 -62.38 47.17 4.46
N GLU A 94 -62.47 47.79 5.65
CA GLU A 94 -63.63 48.57 6.12
C GLU A 94 -63.54 50.08 5.82
N GLY A 95 -64.66 50.79 5.97
CA GLY A 95 -64.76 52.25 5.75
C GLY A 95 -65.20 52.67 4.35
N LEU A 96 -65.25 53.99 4.11
CA LEU A 96 -65.86 54.60 2.92
C LEU A 96 -65.20 54.24 1.58
N ASP A 97 -63.91 53.95 1.59
CA ASP A 97 -63.12 53.52 0.42
C ASP A 97 -62.84 52.00 0.43
N GLY A 98 -63.16 51.33 1.52
CA GLY A 98 -62.99 49.89 1.67
C GLY A 98 -63.97 49.11 0.79
N ASN A 99 -63.52 47.97 0.27
CA ASN A 99 -64.31 47.10 -0.62
C ASN A 99 -64.84 45.83 0.06
N GLY A 100 -64.56 45.65 1.37
CA GLY A 100 -65.05 44.52 2.15
C GLY A 100 -64.25 43.22 2.03
N SER A 101 -63.14 43.22 1.28
CA SER A 101 -62.24 42.05 1.19
C SER A 101 -61.61 41.73 2.54
N CYS A 102 -61.43 40.44 2.83
CA CYS A 102 -60.80 39.97 4.05
C CYS A 102 -59.32 39.66 3.82
N PHE A 103 -58.44 40.34 4.54
CA PHE A 103 -57.01 40.02 4.60
C PHE A 103 -56.78 38.99 5.71
N CYS A 104 -56.45 37.76 5.33
CA CYS A 104 -56.32 36.65 6.27
C CYS A 104 -55.02 36.69 7.05
N GLN A 105 -55.08 36.25 8.31
CA GLN A 105 -53.92 36.01 9.16
C GLN A 105 -53.12 34.82 8.63
N GLU A 106 -51.85 34.71 9.04
CA GLU A 106 -50.99 33.60 8.66
C GLU A 106 -51.66 32.25 8.98
N SER A 107 -51.54 31.29 8.05
CA SER A 107 -52.23 30.00 8.09
C SER A 107 -53.76 30.03 7.92
N TRP A 108 -54.38 31.09 7.37
CA TRP A 108 -55.81 31.12 7.01
C TRP A 108 -56.04 31.62 5.58
N THR A 109 -57.13 31.15 4.97
CA THR A 109 -57.53 31.40 3.57
C THR A 109 -59.05 31.25 3.40
N GLY A 110 -59.55 31.42 2.18
CA GLY A 110 -60.98 31.56 1.88
C GLY A 110 -61.40 33.03 1.82
N THR A 111 -62.56 33.32 1.22
CA THR A 111 -63.01 34.71 0.96
C THR A 111 -63.30 35.49 2.24
N TRP A 112 -63.57 34.79 3.35
CA TRP A 112 -63.87 35.34 4.67
C TRP A 112 -62.85 34.86 5.72
N CYS A 113 -61.71 34.30 5.28
CA CYS A 113 -60.67 33.69 6.10
C CYS A 113 -61.16 32.53 6.99
N GLU A 114 -62.24 31.87 6.55
CA GLU A 114 -62.95 30.81 7.24
C GLU A 114 -62.23 29.45 7.24
N SER A 115 -61.31 29.25 6.29
CA SER A 115 -60.58 28.00 6.12
C SER A 115 -59.17 28.15 6.67
N LYS A 116 -58.79 27.35 7.67
CA LYS A 116 -57.38 27.24 8.03
C LYS A 116 -56.65 26.65 6.83
N ILE A 117 -55.54 27.26 6.42
CA ILE A 117 -54.63 26.64 5.45
C ILE A 117 -54.21 25.32 6.08
N ALA A 118 -54.65 24.22 5.45
CA ALA A 118 -54.26 22.90 5.89
C ALA A 118 -52.72 22.84 5.87
N PRO A 119 -52.06 22.30 6.91
CA PRO A 119 -50.63 22.01 6.80
C PRO A 119 -50.44 21.13 5.57
N ASP A 120 -49.44 21.47 4.76
CA ASP A 120 -49.13 20.68 3.57
C ASP A 120 -48.52 19.33 4.01
N LEU A 121 -49.40 18.36 4.22
CA LEU A 121 -49.05 17.00 4.60
C LEU A 121 -48.33 16.26 3.45
N CYS A 122 -48.32 16.78 2.21
CA CYS A 122 -47.43 16.28 1.17
C CYS A 122 -45.97 16.70 1.41
N SER A 123 -45.74 17.88 2.03
CA SER A 123 -44.42 18.31 2.50
C SER A 123 -43.99 17.60 3.80
N GLU A 124 -44.91 17.04 4.58
CA GLU A 124 -44.59 16.40 5.87
C GLU A 124 -44.51 14.86 5.80
N TYR A 125 -45.42 14.15 5.09
CA TYR A 125 -45.37 12.68 4.94
C TYR A 125 -45.90 12.14 3.58
N ASN A 126 -44.98 11.93 2.63
CA ASN A 126 -45.08 11.01 1.48
C ASN A 126 -46.21 11.22 0.44
N GLY A 127 -46.26 12.40 -0.20
CA GLY A 127 -47.00 12.65 -1.45
C GLY A 127 -46.14 12.60 -2.74
N GLY A 128 -44.90 12.07 -2.67
CA GLY A 128 -43.86 12.38 -3.66
C GLY A 128 -43.86 11.60 -5.00
N CYS A 129 -44.73 10.62 -5.25
CA CYS A 129 -44.59 9.76 -6.44
C CYS A 129 -45.18 10.32 -7.77
N HIS A 130 -45.17 11.64 -7.97
CA HIS A 130 -45.27 12.22 -9.32
C HIS A 130 -44.03 11.82 -10.13
N ALA A 131 -44.15 11.72 -11.47
CA ALA A 131 -43.07 11.26 -12.36
C ALA A 131 -41.77 12.10 -12.31
N GLU A 132 -41.82 13.25 -11.63
CA GLU A 132 -40.73 14.23 -11.49
C GLU A 132 -40.19 14.30 -10.04
N ALA A 133 -40.70 13.50 -9.08
CA ALA A 133 -40.63 13.84 -7.66
C ALA A 133 -40.16 12.76 -6.65
N ASN A 134 -39.85 11.51 -7.03
CA ASN A 134 -39.21 10.59 -6.06
C ASN A 134 -38.18 9.61 -6.63
N SER A 135 -37.11 9.41 -5.84
CA SER A 135 -35.90 8.65 -6.15
C SER A 135 -35.97 7.16 -5.81
N GLY A 136 -37.11 6.64 -5.31
CA GLY A 136 -37.21 5.22 -4.99
C GLY A 136 -38.59 4.57 -4.83
N TYR A 137 -39.66 5.23 -5.28
CA TYR A 137 -41.01 4.68 -5.28
C TYR A 137 -41.63 4.78 -6.68
N THR A 138 -42.44 3.82 -7.06
CA THR A 138 -43.19 3.77 -8.33
C THR A 138 -44.69 3.80 -8.05
N GLY A 139 -45.49 4.43 -8.91
CA GLY A 139 -46.91 4.66 -8.66
C GLY A 139 -47.54 5.63 -9.64
N ASP A 140 -48.82 5.93 -9.41
CA ASP A 140 -49.65 6.85 -10.21
C ASP A 140 -49.80 8.25 -9.57
N GLY A 141 -48.90 8.60 -8.63
CA GLY A 141 -48.98 9.81 -7.81
C GLY A 141 -49.93 9.72 -6.61
N ASN A 142 -50.83 8.73 -6.56
CA ASN A 142 -51.77 8.53 -5.44
C ASN A 142 -51.50 7.24 -4.65
N LEU A 143 -51.01 6.20 -5.32
CA LEU A 143 -50.64 4.92 -4.74
C LEU A 143 -49.15 4.63 -5.03
N CYS A 144 -48.28 4.93 -4.08
CA CYS A 144 -46.84 4.67 -4.18
C CYS A 144 -46.48 3.27 -3.64
N SER A 145 -45.78 2.46 -4.43
CA SER A 145 -45.13 1.21 -4.00
C SER A 145 -43.61 1.38 -4.00
N PRO A 146 -42.86 0.81 -3.03
CA PRO A 146 -41.41 0.90 -3.02
C PRO A 146 -40.83 0.12 -4.21
N ILE A 147 -39.88 0.72 -4.92
CA ILE A 147 -39.19 0.04 -6.03
C ILE A 147 -38.28 -1.05 -5.43
N ASN A 148 -38.48 -2.30 -5.84
CA ASN A 148 -37.62 -3.40 -5.41
C ASN A 148 -36.43 -3.53 -6.35
N ARG A 149 -35.34 -2.84 -6.04
CA ARG A 149 -34.14 -2.81 -6.88
C ARG A 149 -33.54 -4.19 -7.18
N CYS A 150 -33.81 -5.22 -6.36
CA CYS A 150 -33.35 -6.59 -6.62
C CYS A 150 -34.03 -7.26 -7.82
N VAL A 151 -35.15 -6.72 -8.33
CA VAL A 151 -35.86 -7.22 -9.52
C VAL A 151 -35.92 -6.24 -10.69
N GLU A 152 -35.60 -4.96 -10.49
CA GLU A 152 -35.46 -3.97 -11.58
C GLU A 152 -34.28 -4.28 -12.51
N GLU A 153 -33.18 -4.82 -11.95
CA GLU A 153 -32.03 -5.34 -12.67
C GLU A 153 -31.83 -6.82 -12.30
N VAL A 154 -31.05 -7.57 -13.10
CA VAL A 154 -30.71 -8.98 -12.81
C VAL A 154 -29.99 -9.06 -11.46
N ASN A 155 -30.62 -9.72 -10.47
CA ASN A 155 -30.16 -9.74 -9.07
C ASN A 155 -29.87 -8.33 -8.52
N GLY A 156 -30.59 -7.32 -9.02
CA GLY A 156 -30.35 -5.90 -8.80
C GLY A 156 -29.00 -5.35 -9.25
N GLY A 157 -28.13 -6.12 -9.91
CA GLY A 157 -26.72 -5.79 -10.13
C GLY A 157 -25.81 -6.15 -8.95
N CYS A 158 -26.19 -7.16 -8.15
CA CYS A 158 -25.28 -7.92 -7.31
C CYS A 158 -24.50 -8.96 -8.14
N SER A 159 -23.46 -9.57 -7.55
CA SER A 159 -22.75 -10.70 -8.17
C SER A 159 -23.68 -11.92 -8.34
N ASP A 160 -23.41 -12.80 -9.31
CA ASP A 160 -24.07 -14.10 -9.42
C ASP A 160 -23.84 -14.99 -8.17
N PHE A 161 -22.77 -14.73 -7.42
CA PHE A 161 -22.43 -15.39 -6.14
C PHE A 161 -22.82 -14.53 -4.92
N ALA A 162 -23.84 -13.69 -5.04
CA ALA A 162 -24.35 -12.84 -3.99
C ALA A 162 -25.88 -12.84 -3.93
N ASP A 163 -26.42 -12.71 -2.73
CA ASP A 163 -27.85 -12.54 -2.52
C ASP A 163 -28.17 -11.04 -2.44
N CYS A 164 -29.13 -10.59 -3.25
CA CYS A 164 -29.63 -9.22 -3.19
C CYS A 164 -30.66 -9.06 -2.06
N ILE A 165 -30.37 -8.17 -1.11
CA ILE A 165 -31.19 -7.91 0.07
C ILE A 165 -31.74 -6.49 -0.03
N VAL A 166 -33.07 -6.37 -0.12
CA VAL A 166 -33.76 -5.07 -0.10
C VAL A 166 -33.57 -4.42 1.27
N THR A 167 -32.99 -3.22 1.30
CA THR A 167 -32.79 -2.43 2.53
C THR A 167 -33.76 -1.26 2.64
N GLY A 168 -34.33 -0.84 1.51
CA GLY A 168 -35.27 0.27 1.45
C GLY A 168 -35.85 0.45 0.04
N PRO A 169 -36.66 1.50 -0.18
CA PRO A 169 -37.22 1.83 -1.48
C PRO A 169 -36.11 2.20 -2.48
N ASN A 170 -35.98 1.43 -3.57
CA ASN A 170 -34.86 1.52 -4.53
C ASN A 170 -33.45 1.35 -3.91
N GLU A 171 -33.39 0.78 -2.70
CA GLU A 171 -32.15 0.52 -1.98
C GLU A 171 -31.96 -0.97 -1.74
N ARG A 172 -30.73 -1.42 -1.94
CA ARG A 172 -30.31 -2.80 -1.70
C ARG A 172 -28.92 -2.82 -1.08
N ARG A 173 -28.63 -3.91 -0.37
CA ARG A 173 -27.27 -4.39 -0.15
C ARG A 173 -27.10 -5.75 -0.82
N CYS A 174 -25.88 -6.08 -1.19
CA CYS A 174 -25.52 -7.40 -1.69
C CYS A 174 -24.69 -8.11 -0.62
N GLU A 175 -24.99 -9.37 -0.32
CA GLU A 175 -24.17 -10.20 0.57
C GLU A 175 -23.62 -11.39 -0.23
N CYS A 176 -22.29 -11.59 -0.18
CA CYS A 176 -21.69 -12.76 -0.85
C CYS A 176 -22.18 -14.05 -0.20
N GLN A 177 -22.48 -15.05 -1.02
CA GLN A 177 -22.95 -16.36 -0.58
C GLN A 177 -21.87 -17.12 0.21
N VAL A 178 -22.28 -18.17 0.93
CA VAL A 178 -21.36 -19.00 1.73
C VAL A 178 -20.26 -19.58 0.84
N GLY A 179 -19.00 -19.31 1.21
CA GLY A 179 -17.84 -19.69 0.42
C GLY A 179 -17.25 -18.55 -0.43
N TYR A 180 -17.88 -17.37 -0.45
CA TYR A 180 -17.39 -16.19 -1.17
C TYR A 180 -17.11 -15.00 -0.24
N VAL A 181 -16.24 -14.08 -0.68
CA VAL A 181 -15.83 -12.86 0.04
C VAL A 181 -15.77 -11.70 -0.94
N GLY A 182 -16.18 -10.51 -0.48
CA GLY A 182 -16.11 -9.28 -1.28
C GLY A 182 -17.12 -8.23 -0.80
N ASN A 183 -17.51 -7.33 -1.70
CA ASN A 183 -18.47 -6.25 -1.42
C ASN A 183 -19.89 -6.56 -1.92
N GLY A 184 -20.17 -7.82 -2.30
CA GLY A 184 -21.47 -8.27 -2.79
C GLY A 184 -21.76 -7.95 -4.26
N VAL A 185 -21.16 -6.90 -4.83
CA VAL A 185 -21.17 -6.65 -6.29
C VAL A 185 -20.03 -7.41 -6.97
N GLN A 186 -18.86 -7.47 -6.32
CA GLN A 186 -17.78 -8.41 -6.60
C GLN A 186 -17.73 -9.41 -5.44
N CYS A 187 -17.95 -10.68 -5.75
CA CYS A 187 -17.75 -11.80 -4.84
C CYS A 187 -16.77 -12.78 -5.48
N LEU A 188 -15.72 -13.13 -4.73
CA LEU A 188 -14.65 -14.03 -5.16
C LEU A 188 -14.56 -15.16 -4.15
N GLU A 189 -14.11 -16.35 -4.59
CA GLU A 189 -14.04 -17.51 -3.71
C GLU A 189 -13.17 -17.20 -2.47
N LYS A 190 -13.61 -17.73 -1.33
CA LYS A 190 -12.93 -17.53 -0.05
C LYS A 190 -11.63 -18.30 -0.07
N VAL A 191 -10.51 -17.59 0.09
CA VAL A 191 -9.18 -18.21 0.05
C VAL A 191 -9.09 -19.33 1.09
N VAL A 192 -8.63 -20.50 0.64
CA VAL A 192 -8.11 -21.54 1.52
C VAL A 192 -6.63 -21.21 1.73
N PRO A 193 -6.17 -20.90 2.96
CA PRO A 193 -4.77 -20.60 3.20
C PRO A 193 -3.88 -21.76 2.71
N PRO A 194 -2.78 -21.49 2.00
CA PRO A 194 -1.87 -22.54 1.57
C PRO A 194 -1.32 -23.29 2.79
N VAL A 195 -1.16 -24.60 2.66
CA VAL A 195 -0.41 -25.39 3.64
C VAL A 195 1.06 -25.01 3.51
N ASP A 196 1.73 -24.80 4.64
CA ASP A 196 3.17 -24.57 4.68
C ASP A 196 3.91 -25.83 4.22
N ARG A 197 4.43 -25.81 2.98
CA ARG A 197 5.16 -26.94 2.40
C ARG A 197 6.45 -27.27 3.15
N CYS A 198 6.98 -26.36 3.98
CA CYS A 198 8.14 -26.65 4.82
C CYS A 198 7.87 -27.69 5.91
N LEU A 199 6.60 -27.95 6.24
CA LEU A 199 6.21 -28.98 7.20
C LEU A 199 6.31 -30.41 6.63
N GLU A 200 6.36 -30.56 5.30
CA GLU A 200 6.48 -31.83 4.59
C GLU A 200 7.87 -31.92 3.94
N ASP A 201 8.70 -32.88 4.38
CA ASP A 201 10.06 -33.12 3.86
C ASP A 201 10.94 -31.84 3.74
N ASN A 202 10.81 -30.90 4.68
CA ASN A 202 11.49 -29.60 4.64
C ASN A 202 11.26 -28.82 3.33
N GLY A 203 10.10 -29.01 2.69
CA GLY A 203 9.77 -28.44 1.38
C GLY A 203 10.66 -28.92 0.22
N GLY A 204 11.38 -30.04 0.39
CA GLY A 204 12.41 -30.52 -0.53
C GLY A 204 13.78 -29.86 -0.35
N CYS A 205 13.93 -28.95 0.62
CA CYS A 205 15.23 -28.34 0.94
C CYS A 205 16.15 -29.33 1.66
N HIS A 206 17.47 -29.19 1.45
CA HIS A 206 18.49 -30.00 2.13
C HIS A 206 18.27 -30.01 3.66
N PRO A 207 18.55 -31.10 4.40
CA PRO A 207 18.43 -31.15 5.87
C PRO A 207 19.35 -30.19 6.67
N LYS A 208 20.11 -29.34 5.98
CA LYS A 208 20.94 -28.25 6.54
C LYS A 208 20.57 -26.88 5.95
N ALA A 209 19.53 -26.80 5.14
CA ALA A 209 18.92 -25.57 4.68
C ALA A 209 17.71 -25.22 5.54
N THR A 210 17.51 -23.92 5.73
CA THR A 210 16.26 -23.36 6.23
C THR A 210 15.30 -23.27 5.07
N CYS A 211 14.12 -23.88 5.24
CA CYS A 211 13.02 -23.79 4.31
C CYS A 211 12.17 -22.54 4.60
N LYS A 212 11.73 -21.84 3.55
CA LYS A 212 10.68 -20.81 3.61
C LYS A 212 9.69 -21.01 2.47
N ASP A 213 8.47 -21.44 2.77
CA ASP A 213 7.38 -21.41 1.80
C ASP A 213 6.95 -19.95 1.57
N LEU A 214 7.25 -19.40 0.39
CA LEU A 214 6.92 -18.01 0.08
C LEU A 214 5.41 -17.79 -0.04
N HIS A 215 4.59 -18.80 -0.33
CA HIS A 215 3.12 -18.64 -0.38
C HIS A 215 2.52 -18.49 1.02
N PHE A 216 3.08 -19.21 2.00
CA PHE A 216 2.64 -19.18 3.39
C PHE A 216 3.24 -17.99 4.16
N HIS A 217 4.56 -17.84 4.19
CA HIS A 217 5.24 -16.88 5.06
C HIS A 217 5.06 -15.42 4.62
N THR A 218 4.95 -15.13 3.33
CA THR A 218 4.73 -13.75 2.84
C THR A 218 3.27 -13.30 2.97
N LYS A 219 2.34 -14.25 3.16
CA LYS A 219 0.88 -14.03 3.19
C LYS A 219 0.31 -13.38 1.93
N THR A 220 0.88 -13.69 0.77
CA THR A 220 0.38 -13.22 -0.54
C THR A 220 0.08 -14.34 -1.53
N ALA A 221 0.08 -15.62 -1.10
CA ALA A 221 -0.14 -16.78 -1.98
C ALA A 221 0.70 -16.74 -3.29
N GLY A 222 1.97 -16.33 -3.21
CA GLY A 222 2.86 -16.26 -4.38
C GLY A 222 2.70 -15.02 -5.26
N VAL A 223 1.79 -14.10 -4.94
CA VAL A 223 1.65 -12.81 -5.63
C VAL A 223 2.62 -11.78 -5.07
N PHE A 224 3.25 -11.00 -5.94
CA PHE A 224 4.09 -9.87 -5.57
C PHE A 224 3.85 -8.67 -6.48
N HIS A 225 4.18 -7.49 -5.96
CA HIS A 225 4.11 -6.25 -6.72
C HIS A 225 5.47 -5.93 -7.33
N LEU A 226 5.51 -5.74 -8.66
CA LEU A 226 6.70 -5.41 -9.42
C LEU A 226 6.62 -3.98 -9.96
N ARG A 227 7.66 -3.18 -9.70
CA ARG A 227 7.82 -1.82 -10.21
C ARG A 227 8.98 -1.76 -11.19
N SER A 228 8.82 -0.97 -12.25
CA SER A 228 9.91 -0.71 -13.20
C SER A 228 11.12 -0.06 -12.51
N PRO A 229 12.36 -0.40 -12.91
CA PRO A 229 13.56 0.35 -12.51
C PRO A 229 13.51 1.84 -12.87
N ALA A 230 12.70 2.24 -13.87
CA ALA A 230 12.48 3.64 -14.24
C ALA A 230 11.51 4.39 -13.29
N GLY A 231 10.99 3.71 -12.25
CA GLY A 231 10.09 4.27 -11.24
C GLY A 231 8.64 3.81 -11.37
N LYS A 232 7.77 4.44 -10.57
CA LYS A 232 6.33 4.14 -10.51
C LYS A 232 5.63 4.51 -11.82
N TYR A 233 4.75 3.63 -12.28
CA TYR A 233 3.91 3.80 -13.47
C TYR A 233 4.75 4.06 -14.72
N LYS A 234 5.47 3.02 -15.15
CA LYS A 234 6.36 3.02 -16.33
C LYS A 234 6.25 1.76 -17.19
N MET A 235 5.29 0.88 -16.91
CA MET A 235 5.05 -0.33 -17.70
C MET A 235 3.68 -0.26 -18.36
N ASN A 236 3.65 -0.50 -19.67
CA ASN A 236 2.43 -0.85 -20.40
C ASN A 236 2.16 -2.36 -20.25
N TYR A 237 1.04 -2.88 -20.77
CA TYR A 237 0.69 -4.29 -20.55
C TYR A 237 1.78 -5.28 -21.01
N THR A 238 2.35 -5.07 -22.20
CA THR A 238 3.36 -5.98 -22.76
C THR A 238 4.71 -5.92 -22.04
N THR A 239 5.10 -4.75 -21.54
CA THR A 239 6.33 -4.60 -20.74
C THR A 239 6.14 -5.10 -19.30
N ALA A 240 4.95 -4.98 -18.72
CA ALA A 240 4.61 -5.59 -17.43
C ALA A 240 4.66 -7.13 -17.50
N GLU A 241 4.07 -7.71 -18.54
CA GLU A 241 4.11 -9.17 -18.76
C GLU A 241 5.55 -9.68 -18.99
N ALA A 242 6.35 -8.96 -19.79
CA ALA A 242 7.76 -9.29 -19.98
C ALA A 242 8.59 -9.14 -18.70
N ALA A 243 8.28 -8.15 -17.86
CA ALA A 243 8.95 -7.94 -16.57
C ALA A 243 8.64 -9.05 -15.57
N CYS A 244 7.38 -9.50 -15.44
CA CYS A 244 7.07 -10.68 -14.64
C CYS A 244 7.80 -11.93 -15.17
N ARG A 245 7.86 -12.12 -16.50
CA ARG A 245 8.57 -13.26 -17.11
C ARG A 245 10.09 -13.23 -16.89
N ALA A 246 10.70 -12.04 -16.74
CA ALA A 246 12.11 -11.92 -16.36
C ALA A 246 12.37 -12.35 -14.90
N GLU A 247 11.35 -12.25 -14.04
CA GLU A 247 11.36 -12.70 -12.63
C GLU A 247 10.83 -14.15 -12.47
N GLU A 248 10.95 -14.99 -13.50
CA GLU A 248 10.40 -16.36 -13.57
C GLU A 248 8.89 -16.48 -13.19
N ALA A 249 8.13 -15.39 -13.37
CA ALA A 249 6.75 -15.27 -12.95
C ALA A 249 5.82 -14.99 -14.14
N THR A 250 4.51 -15.09 -13.92
CA THR A 250 3.46 -14.64 -14.83
C THR A 250 2.79 -13.38 -14.28
N LEU A 251 1.95 -12.70 -15.06
CA LEU A 251 1.00 -11.77 -14.46
C LEU A 251 0.05 -12.55 -13.55
N ALA A 252 -0.28 -11.98 -12.38
CA ALA A 252 -1.23 -12.57 -11.46
C ALA A 252 -2.64 -12.52 -12.05
N THR A 253 -3.42 -13.59 -11.89
CA THR A 253 -4.86 -13.58 -12.20
C THR A 253 -5.63 -12.78 -11.15
N LEU A 254 -6.86 -12.38 -11.48
CA LEU A 254 -7.76 -11.73 -10.53
C LEU A 254 -8.01 -12.60 -9.29
N SER A 255 -8.12 -13.92 -9.45
CA SER A 255 -8.27 -14.86 -8.33
C SER A 255 -7.05 -14.84 -7.43
N GLN A 256 -5.84 -15.03 -7.99
CA GLN A 256 -4.60 -15.03 -7.22
C GLN A 256 -4.38 -13.71 -6.46
N LEU A 257 -4.67 -12.55 -7.07
CA LEU A 257 -4.57 -11.28 -6.36
C LEU A 257 -5.63 -11.16 -5.24
N SER A 258 -6.82 -11.75 -5.43
CA SER A 258 -7.84 -11.87 -4.38
C SER A 258 -7.38 -12.75 -3.23
N ASP A 259 -6.79 -13.91 -3.52
CA ASP A 259 -6.21 -14.80 -2.52
C ASP A 259 -5.13 -14.07 -1.71
N ALA A 260 -4.24 -13.36 -2.40
CA ALA A 260 -3.23 -12.51 -1.78
C ALA A 260 -3.84 -11.43 -0.89
N GLN A 261 -4.87 -10.72 -1.36
CA GLN A 261 -5.61 -9.72 -0.58
C GLN A 261 -6.26 -10.34 0.66
N GLN A 262 -6.86 -11.52 0.52
CA GLN A 262 -7.56 -12.21 1.59
C GLN A 262 -6.61 -12.72 2.68
N LEU A 263 -5.37 -13.06 2.31
CA LEU A 263 -4.30 -13.45 3.24
C LEU A 263 -3.59 -12.26 3.91
N GLY A 264 -3.58 -11.09 3.29
CA GLY A 264 -3.13 -9.84 3.93
C GLY A 264 -2.59 -8.75 3.01
N MET A 265 -2.47 -8.98 1.70
CA MET A 265 -1.91 -8.00 0.77
C MET A 265 -2.76 -6.72 0.70
N HIS A 266 -2.13 -5.57 0.92
CA HIS A 266 -2.76 -4.26 0.84
C HIS A 266 -1.78 -3.28 0.20
N LEU A 267 -2.12 -2.75 -0.98
CA LEU A 267 -1.22 -1.83 -1.69
C LEU A 267 -1.99 -0.82 -2.54
N CYS A 268 -1.76 0.46 -2.27
CA CYS A 268 -2.39 1.57 -3.00
C CYS A 268 -1.69 1.93 -4.32
N THR A 269 -1.46 0.94 -5.19
CA THR A 269 -0.74 1.16 -6.46
C THR A 269 -1.36 0.29 -7.55
N ALA A 270 -1.88 0.95 -8.58
CA ALA A 270 -2.50 0.29 -9.72
C ALA A 270 -1.44 -0.49 -10.52
N GLY A 271 -1.73 -1.75 -10.82
CA GLY A 271 -0.83 -2.62 -11.56
C GLY A 271 -1.58 -3.47 -12.58
N TRP A 272 -0.89 -3.77 -13.67
CA TRP A 272 -1.33 -4.75 -14.66
C TRP A 272 -1.45 -6.15 -14.02
N MET A 273 -2.45 -6.89 -14.47
CA MET A 273 -2.74 -8.28 -14.11
C MET A 273 -3.19 -9.05 -15.35
N ASP A 274 -3.31 -10.37 -15.24
CA ASP A 274 -3.74 -11.23 -16.35
C ASP A 274 -5.16 -10.85 -16.85
N GLY A 275 -5.44 -11.19 -18.11
CA GLY A 275 -6.67 -10.79 -18.78
C GLY A 275 -6.73 -9.29 -19.14
N LYS A 276 -5.57 -8.60 -19.20
CA LYS A 276 -5.44 -7.17 -19.57
C LYS A 276 -6.15 -6.19 -18.64
N LYS A 277 -6.34 -6.59 -17.38
CA LYS A 277 -6.99 -5.76 -16.36
C LYS A 277 -5.94 -4.95 -15.58
N VAL A 278 -6.41 -3.87 -14.96
CA VAL A 278 -5.62 -3.07 -14.01
C VAL A 278 -6.41 -2.95 -12.73
N GLY A 279 -5.75 -3.16 -11.60
CA GLY A 279 -6.36 -3.01 -10.29
C GLY A 279 -5.34 -2.97 -9.16
N TYR A 280 -5.84 -3.05 -7.93
CA TYR A 280 -5.00 -3.13 -6.73
C TYR A 280 -5.74 -3.75 -5.54
N PRO A 281 -5.04 -4.45 -4.62
CA PRO A 281 -5.65 -5.15 -3.49
C PRO A 281 -5.81 -4.25 -2.26
N ILE A 282 -6.99 -4.29 -1.64
CA ILE A 282 -7.29 -3.53 -0.42
C ILE A 282 -7.80 -4.44 0.69
N ARG A 283 -6.95 -4.71 1.70
CA ARG A 283 -7.33 -5.45 2.90
C ARG A 283 -8.12 -4.65 3.94
N PHE A 284 -7.82 -3.35 4.08
CA PHE A 284 -8.42 -2.48 5.10
C PHE A 284 -9.08 -1.27 4.44
N PRO A 285 -10.28 -0.86 4.88
CA PRO A 285 -11.01 0.25 4.28
C PRO A 285 -10.23 1.57 4.46
N SER A 286 -10.10 2.34 3.38
CA SER A 286 -9.40 3.63 3.40
C SER A 286 -9.99 4.62 2.41
N VAL A 287 -10.38 5.80 2.88
CA VAL A 287 -10.90 6.89 2.03
C VAL A 287 -9.85 7.35 1.00
N LYS A 288 -8.55 7.29 1.37
CA LYS A 288 -7.45 7.64 0.45
C LYS A 288 -7.07 6.50 -0.50
N CYS A 289 -7.66 5.30 -0.33
CA CYS A 289 -7.26 4.13 -1.09
C CYS A 289 -8.37 3.09 -1.22
N GLY A 290 -8.95 2.99 -2.42
CA GLY A 290 -10.09 2.10 -2.68
C GLY A 290 -11.43 2.63 -2.21
N ASP A 291 -11.53 3.93 -1.93
CA ASP A 291 -12.78 4.63 -1.57
C ASP A 291 -13.55 3.93 -0.44
N ASN A 292 -12.82 3.58 0.62
CA ASN A 292 -13.33 2.88 1.80
C ASN A 292 -13.84 1.43 1.56
N HIS A 293 -13.67 0.86 0.36
CA HIS A 293 -13.99 -0.54 0.06
C HIS A 293 -12.87 -1.52 0.43
N VAL A 294 -13.23 -2.78 0.65
CA VAL A 294 -12.32 -3.92 0.85
C VAL A 294 -12.53 -4.92 -0.29
N GLY A 295 -11.44 -5.45 -0.86
CA GLY A 295 -11.47 -6.35 -2.02
C GLY A 295 -10.44 -5.96 -3.07
N ILE A 296 -10.70 -6.30 -4.34
CA ILE A 296 -9.86 -5.90 -5.48
C ILE A 296 -10.51 -4.73 -6.21
N VAL A 297 -9.86 -3.56 -6.14
CA VAL A 297 -10.33 -2.36 -6.84
C VAL A 297 -9.85 -2.42 -8.28
N LEU A 298 -10.77 -2.64 -9.21
CA LEU A 298 -10.50 -2.69 -10.65
C LEU A 298 -10.74 -1.34 -11.31
N TYR A 299 -9.91 -1.01 -12.29
CA TYR A 299 -10.12 0.10 -13.21
C TYR A 299 -11.14 -0.29 -14.29
N LYS A 300 -11.70 0.71 -14.98
CA LYS A 300 -12.71 0.50 -16.02
C LYS A 300 -12.18 -0.38 -17.16
N ASP A 301 -12.87 -1.49 -17.39
CA ASP A 301 -12.62 -2.45 -18.48
C ASP A 301 -13.38 -1.99 -19.75
N PRO A 302 -12.76 -1.95 -20.96
CA PRO A 302 -11.35 -2.21 -21.26
C PRO A 302 -10.42 -1.06 -20.89
N VAL A 303 -9.24 -1.41 -20.38
CA VAL A 303 -8.13 -0.47 -20.15
C VAL A 303 -7.28 -0.36 -21.42
N ASP A 304 -6.83 0.85 -21.77
CA ASP A 304 -5.86 1.03 -22.86
C ASP A 304 -4.52 0.37 -22.50
N LEU A 305 -4.12 -0.62 -23.32
CA LEU A 305 -2.89 -1.40 -23.15
C LEU A 305 -1.61 -0.55 -23.17
N SER A 306 -1.66 0.67 -23.72
CA SER A 306 -0.52 1.61 -23.71
C SER A 306 -0.31 2.29 -22.36
N SER A 307 -1.33 2.28 -21.48
CA SER A 307 -1.34 3.06 -20.25
C SER A 307 -0.25 2.64 -19.24
N PRO A 308 0.41 3.60 -18.57
CA PRO A 308 1.52 3.30 -17.68
C PRO A 308 1.05 2.93 -16.26
N TYR A 309 1.39 1.72 -15.83
CA TYR A 309 1.14 1.20 -14.48
C TYR A 309 2.37 0.45 -13.93
N ASP A 310 2.26 -0.06 -12.70
CA ASP A 310 3.17 -1.09 -12.16
C ASP A 310 2.62 -2.48 -12.57
N ALA A 311 3.08 -3.60 -11.99
CA ALA A 311 2.58 -4.94 -12.29
C ALA A 311 2.30 -5.75 -11.02
N TYR A 312 1.30 -6.63 -11.05
CA TYR A 312 1.12 -7.71 -10.08
C TYR A 312 1.52 -9.01 -10.76
N CYS A 313 2.61 -9.62 -10.27
CA CYS A 313 3.12 -10.87 -10.78
C CYS A 313 2.75 -12.01 -9.81
N TYR A 314 2.60 -13.22 -10.35
CA TYR A 314 2.40 -14.44 -9.60
C TYR A 314 3.46 -15.46 -9.99
N ARG A 315 4.09 -16.10 -9.00
CA ARG A 315 5.05 -17.18 -9.20
C ARG A 315 4.51 -18.47 -8.57
N VAL A 316 4.57 -19.57 -9.30
CA VAL A 316 4.13 -20.91 -8.86
C VAL A 316 5.14 -21.54 -7.89
N ARG A 317 6.44 -21.34 -8.18
CA ARG A 317 7.51 -21.51 -7.20
C ARG A 317 7.32 -20.42 -6.11
N ASP A 318 7.70 -20.57 -4.85
CA ASP A 318 8.93 -21.16 -4.37
C ASP A 318 8.73 -21.72 -2.95
N VAL A 319 9.37 -22.86 -2.70
CA VAL A 319 10.03 -23.05 -1.42
C VAL A 319 11.42 -22.44 -1.57
N GLU A 320 11.72 -21.38 -0.84
CA GLU A 320 13.06 -20.79 -0.80
C GLU A 320 13.92 -21.59 0.19
N CYS A 321 15.04 -22.13 -0.27
CA CYS A 321 15.98 -22.91 0.53
C CYS A 321 17.27 -22.11 0.76
N GLU A 322 17.61 -21.81 2.01
CA GLU A 322 18.85 -21.12 2.37
C GLU A 322 19.75 -22.00 3.23
N CYS A 323 20.99 -22.27 2.81
CA CYS A 323 21.92 -23.06 3.61
C CYS A 323 22.20 -22.41 4.98
N GLY A 324 22.09 -23.22 6.04
CA GLY A 324 22.33 -22.77 7.41
C GLY A 324 23.79 -22.43 7.69
N PRO A 325 24.07 -21.79 8.85
CA PRO A 325 25.41 -21.30 9.19
C PRO A 325 26.50 -22.38 9.07
N GLY A 326 27.55 -22.06 8.31
CA GLY A 326 28.67 -22.97 8.07
C GLY A 326 28.45 -23.98 6.93
N TYR A 327 27.41 -23.81 6.11
CA TYR A 327 27.24 -24.57 4.86
C TYR A 327 27.15 -23.63 3.65
N ILE A 328 27.49 -24.13 2.46
CA ILE A 328 27.43 -23.40 1.18
C ILE A 328 26.71 -24.25 0.12
N GLY A 329 25.88 -23.62 -0.71
CA GLY A 329 25.11 -24.29 -1.76
C GLY A 329 23.88 -23.47 -2.16
N ASN A 330 22.98 -24.07 -2.93
CA ASN A 330 21.72 -23.45 -3.37
C ASN A 330 20.52 -23.76 -2.45
N GLY A 331 20.75 -24.45 -1.33
CA GLY A 331 19.69 -24.85 -0.39
C GLY A 331 19.04 -26.19 -0.69
N GLU A 332 18.98 -26.63 -1.96
CA GLU A 332 18.66 -28.02 -2.33
C GLU A 332 19.82 -28.95 -1.98
N PHE A 333 21.06 -28.46 -2.15
CA PHE A 333 22.26 -29.03 -1.54
C PHE A 333 22.94 -28.00 -0.63
N CYS A 334 23.53 -28.47 0.47
CA CYS A 334 24.33 -27.65 1.38
C CYS A 334 25.59 -28.41 1.80
N ASN A 335 26.72 -27.98 1.26
CA ASN A 335 28.04 -28.54 1.53
C ASN A 335 28.66 -27.91 2.77
N GLY A 336 29.15 -28.74 3.69
CA GLY A 336 29.86 -28.29 4.89
C GLY A 336 31.32 -27.89 4.59
N ASN A 337 32.23 -28.23 5.49
CA ASN A 337 33.66 -28.08 5.21
C ASN A 337 34.19 -29.15 4.24
N LEU A 338 35.38 -28.93 3.71
CA LEU A 338 36.06 -29.78 2.73
C LEU A 338 36.09 -31.27 3.14
N ALA A 339 36.37 -31.54 4.42
CA ALA A 339 36.41 -32.89 4.97
C ALA A 339 35.00 -33.53 5.01
N SER A 340 33.96 -32.75 5.33
CA SER A 340 32.55 -33.18 5.29
C SER A 340 32.13 -33.56 3.87
N VAL A 341 32.42 -32.73 2.86
CA VAL A 341 32.07 -33.04 1.47
C VAL A 341 32.76 -34.32 1.00
N ILE A 342 34.04 -34.50 1.35
CA ILE A 342 34.80 -35.72 1.04
C ILE A 342 34.24 -36.96 1.76
N ALA A 343 33.85 -36.83 3.03
CA ALA A 343 33.30 -37.94 3.82
C ALA A 343 31.87 -38.33 3.42
N THR A 344 31.08 -37.40 2.86
CA THR A 344 29.67 -37.65 2.51
C THR A 344 29.52 -38.34 1.15
N ASN A 345 30.50 -38.21 0.25
CA ASN A 345 30.47 -38.86 -1.06
C ASN A 345 31.32 -40.14 -1.07
N SER A 346 30.66 -41.30 -0.98
CA SER A 346 31.32 -42.62 -0.91
C SER A 346 32.15 -42.98 -2.15
N ASN A 347 31.93 -42.30 -3.28
CA ASN A 347 32.75 -42.48 -4.49
C ASN A 347 34.07 -41.70 -4.43
N PHE A 348 34.27 -40.85 -3.42
CA PHE A 348 35.48 -40.04 -3.28
C PHE A 348 36.53 -40.75 -2.44
N SER A 349 37.78 -40.40 -2.72
CA SER A 349 38.93 -40.84 -1.93
C SER A 349 38.92 -40.22 -0.53
N VAL A 350 38.36 -40.93 0.45
CA VAL A 350 38.34 -40.46 1.86
C VAL A 350 39.74 -40.56 2.48
N PHE A 351 40.50 -39.48 2.33
CA PHE A 351 41.81 -39.30 2.98
C PHE A 351 41.71 -38.85 4.44
N TYR A 352 40.55 -38.38 4.88
CA TYR A 352 40.38 -37.70 6.16
C TYR A 352 39.97 -38.66 7.28
N SER A 353 40.96 -39.34 7.89
CA SER A 353 40.86 -39.76 9.29
C SER A 353 41.38 -38.61 10.18
N VAL A 354 40.55 -37.60 10.44
CA VAL A 354 40.94 -36.46 11.30
C VAL A 354 39.92 -36.21 12.40
N SER A 355 40.08 -36.95 13.50
CA SER A 355 39.72 -36.48 14.85
C SER A 355 40.68 -37.07 15.87
N SER A 356 41.54 -36.20 16.39
CA SER A 356 42.14 -36.28 17.74
C SER A 356 42.92 -37.54 18.15
N LEU A 357 43.89 -38.01 17.36
CA LEU A 357 45.06 -38.73 17.89
C LEU A 357 46.35 -38.31 17.19
N ASN A 358 47.44 -38.15 17.96
CA ASN A 358 48.79 -37.91 17.46
C ASN A 358 49.25 -39.11 16.64
N LEU A 359 49.23 -39.03 15.31
CA LEU A 359 49.84 -40.03 14.43
C LEU A 359 51.09 -39.47 13.74
N SER A 360 52.15 -40.27 13.80
CA SER A 360 53.48 -39.96 13.28
C SER A 360 53.49 -39.76 11.75
N PRO A 361 54.47 -39.00 11.20
CA PRO A 361 54.61 -38.77 9.75
C PRO A 361 54.95 -40.02 8.91
N SER A 362 54.95 -41.21 9.52
CA SER A 362 55.19 -42.52 8.87
C SER A 362 53.90 -43.29 8.55
N THR A 363 52.72 -42.71 8.79
CA THR A 363 51.43 -43.37 8.58
C THR A 363 51.16 -43.53 7.08
N SER A 364 50.93 -44.77 6.63
CA SER A 364 50.62 -45.11 5.23
C SER A 364 49.12 -45.39 5.09
N PHE A 365 48.45 -44.68 4.18
CA PHE A 365 46.99 -44.77 4.00
C PHE A 365 46.68 -45.78 2.90
N ARG A 366 46.00 -46.87 3.25
CA ARG A 366 45.67 -47.98 2.35
C ARG A 366 44.33 -47.73 1.65
N PHE A 367 44.35 -47.74 0.32
CA PHE A 367 43.25 -47.26 -0.52
C PHE A 367 42.43 -48.38 -1.15
N ARG A 368 43.13 -49.44 -1.58
CA ARG A 368 42.63 -50.79 -1.89
C ARG A 368 43.68 -51.79 -1.38
N SER A 369 43.48 -53.09 -1.59
CA SER A 369 44.45 -54.12 -1.17
C SER A 369 45.90 -53.80 -1.58
N ASP A 370 46.08 -53.14 -2.73
CA ASP A 370 47.36 -53.05 -3.45
C ASP A 370 47.96 -51.63 -3.55
N LEU A 371 47.27 -50.60 -3.03
CA LEU A 371 47.71 -49.20 -3.16
C LEU A 371 47.75 -48.47 -1.81
N THR A 372 48.92 -47.94 -1.47
CA THR A 372 49.16 -47.08 -0.30
C THR A 372 49.69 -45.72 -0.71
N LEU A 373 49.16 -44.65 -0.12
CA LEU A 373 49.64 -43.28 -0.29
C LEU A 373 50.26 -42.75 1.02
N SER A 374 51.29 -41.93 0.89
CA SER A 374 51.98 -41.29 2.01
C SER A 374 51.34 -39.95 2.38
N TRP A 375 51.63 -39.45 3.59
CA TRP A 375 51.23 -38.10 3.99
C TRP A 375 51.73 -37.01 3.01
N ARG A 376 52.92 -37.19 2.42
CA ARG A 376 53.44 -36.26 1.40
C ARG A 376 52.58 -36.25 0.14
N ASP A 377 52.05 -37.40 -0.27
CA ASP A 377 51.13 -37.47 -1.42
C ASP A 377 49.84 -36.70 -1.10
N MET A 378 49.30 -36.84 0.11
CA MET A 378 48.11 -36.09 0.55
C MET A 378 48.34 -34.58 0.52
N GLU A 379 49.46 -34.09 1.06
CA GLU A 379 49.81 -32.65 0.99
C GLU A 379 50.07 -32.13 -0.43
N TYR A 380 50.31 -33.02 -1.40
CA TYR A 380 50.42 -32.65 -2.81
C TYR A 380 49.06 -32.41 -3.48
N HIS A 381 47.99 -33.03 -2.98
CA HIS A 381 46.62 -32.85 -3.47
C HIS A 381 45.93 -31.58 -2.94
N ILE A 382 46.56 -30.84 -2.02
CA ILE A 382 45.97 -29.63 -1.41
C ILE A 382 46.78 -28.42 -1.89
N SER A 383 46.12 -27.37 -2.36
CA SER A 383 46.79 -26.10 -2.68
C SER A 383 47.28 -25.38 -1.43
N THR A 384 48.15 -24.38 -1.59
CA THR A 384 48.39 -23.41 -0.51
C THR A 384 47.12 -22.61 -0.19
N ASN A 385 47.06 -22.05 1.03
CA ASN A 385 45.95 -21.18 1.45
C ASN A 385 45.75 -20.02 0.46
N ASN A 386 44.49 -19.62 0.27
CA ASN A 386 44.00 -18.61 -0.67
C ASN A 386 44.26 -18.92 -2.16
N SER A 387 44.62 -20.16 -2.52
CA SER A 387 44.78 -20.60 -3.91
C SER A 387 43.52 -21.26 -4.47
N LEU A 388 42.40 -20.53 -4.45
CA LEU A 388 41.17 -20.92 -5.15
C LEU A 388 41.35 -20.73 -6.67
N CYS A 389 40.88 -21.68 -7.47
CA CYS A 389 40.88 -21.58 -8.93
C CYS A 389 39.74 -22.41 -9.52
N PHE A 390 38.79 -21.73 -10.18
CA PHE A 390 37.65 -22.37 -10.84
C PHE A 390 38.07 -23.10 -12.11
N TYR A 391 37.29 -24.08 -12.56
CA TYR A 391 37.64 -24.89 -13.72
C TYR A 391 37.87 -24.05 -14.97
N GLU A 392 37.04 -23.04 -15.22
CA GLU A 392 37.20 -22.12 -16.35
C GLU A 392 38.55 -21.38 -16.34
N ASP A 393 38.98 -20.91 -15.17
CA ASP A 393 40.22 -20.15 -14.97
C ASP A 393 41.50 -20.98 -15.17
N LEU A 394 41.41 -22.31 -15.12
CA LEU A 394 42.52 -23.24 -15.38
C LEU A 394 42.99 -23.09 -16.85
N LYS A 395 44.11 -22.38 -17.06
CA LYS A 395 44.74 -22.18 -18.38
C LYS A 395 45.89 -23.16 -18.60
N HIS A 396 46.18 -23.48 -19.86
CA HIS A 396 47.31 -24.35 -20.21
C HIS A 396 48.63 -23.80 -19.62
N ASN A 397 49.43 -24.68 -19.02
CA ASN A 397 50.68 -24.40 -18.31
C ASN A 397 50.54 -23.47 -17.09
N THR A 398 49.36 -23.39 -16.46
CA THR A 398 49.18 -22.71 -15.16
C THR A 398 49.80 -23.56 -14.05
N ALA A 399 50.62 -22.93 -13.20
CA ALA A 399 51.21 -23.55 -12.02
C ALA A 399 50.41 -23.18 -10.76
N ILE A 400 49.85 -24.18 -10.09
CA ILE A 400 49.11 -24.03 -8.83
C ILE A 400 50.00 -24.56 -7.69
N PRO A 401 50.39 -23.72 -6.71
CA PRO A 401 51.24 -24.15 -5.61
C PRO A 401 50.50 -25.14 -4.68
N SER A 402 51.07 -26.33 -4.46
CA SER A 402 50.59 -27.26 -3.42
C SER A 402 51.15 -26.92 -2.04
N ARG A 403 50.46 -27.38 -1.00
CA ARG A 403 50.89 -27.30 0.41
C ARG A 403 52.22 -28.05 0.65
N LEU A 404 52.52 -29.09 -0.14
CA LEU A 404 53.83 -29.77 -0.13
C LEU A 404 54.98 -28.87 -0.64
N GLY A 405 54.69 -27.73 -1.28
CA GLY A 405 55.69 -26.81 -1.84
C GLY A 405 56.14 -27.14 -3.27
N PHE A 406 55.52 -28.12 -3.92
CA PHE A 406 55.71 -28.40 -5.36
C PHE A 406 54.51 -27.88 -6.16
N ASN A 407 54.74 -27.39 -7.37
CA ASN A 407 53.62 -26.92 -8.21
C ASN A 407 52.85 -28.10 -8.84
N LEU A 408 51.54 -27.91 -8.96
CA LEU A 408 50.63 -28.69 -9.79
C LEU A 408 50.50 -27.96 -11.12
N ILE A 409 50.72 -28.64 -12.24
CA ILE A 409 50.72 -28.04 -13.58
C ILE A 409 49.46 -28.44 -14.32
N VAL A 410 48.71 -27.44 -14.78
CA VAL A 410 47.54 -27.61 -15.65
C VAL A 410 48.01 -27.87 -17.08
N VAL A 411 47.58 -28.98 -17.67
CA VAL A 411 47.78 -29.29 -19.09
C VAL A 411 46.41 -29.38 -19.74
N ILE A 412 46.21 -28.64 -20.82
CA ILE A 412 45.04 -28.76 -21.70
C ILE A 412 45.53 -29.47 -22.95
N ASP A 413 44.98 -30.64 -23.25
CA ASP A 413 45.30 -31.43 -24.44
C ASP A 413 44.41 -30.99 -25.64
N SER A 414 44.57 -31.64 -26.77
CA SER A 414 43.77 -31.56 -28.00
C SER A 414 42.30 -31.96 -27.86
N SER A 415 41.89 -32.44 -26.68
CA SER A 415 40.50 -32.70 -26.28
C SER A 415 40.06 -31.67 -25.22
N PRO A 416 38.76 -31.35 -25.05
CA PRO A 416 38.28 -30.31 -24.12
C PRO A 416 38.49 -30.62 -22.62
N LEU A 417 39.15 -31.73 -22.29
CA LEU A 417 39.44 -32.17 -20.94
C LEU A 417 40.73 -31.51 -20.42
N LYS A 418 40.63 -30.88 -19.25
CA LYS A 418 41.79 -30.33 -18.54
C LYS A 418 42.40 -31.41 -17.65
N LEU A 419 43.73 -31.46 -17.61
CA LEU A 419 44.49 -32.38 -16.76
C LEU A 419 45.30 -31.60 -15.72
N ILE A 420 45.44 -32.16 -14.53
CA ILE A 420 46.40 -31.70 -13.51
C ILE A 420 47.48 -32.77 -13.35
N ASN A 421 48.74 -32.45 -13.63
CA ASN A 421 49.87 -33.38 -13.51
C ASN A 421 49.62 -34.78 -14.14
N LYS A 422 49.03 -34.81 -15.34
CA LYS A 422 48.64 -36.02 -16.11
C LYS A 422 47.40 -36.78 -15.60
N GLN A 423 46.72 -36.32 -14.56
CA GLN A 423 45.40 -36.85 -14.16
C GLN A 423 44.29 -36.01 -14.79
N VAL A 424 43.33 -36.65 -15.47
CA VAL A 424 42.15 -35.99 -16.03
C VAL A 424 41.24 -35.48 -14.92
N ILE A 425 40.71 -34.27 -15.05
CA ILE A 425 39.67 -33.74 -14.16
C ILE A 425 38.31 -34.31 -14.62
N LEU A 426 37.61 -34.99 -13.71
CA LEU A 426 36.34 -35.69 -13.95
C LEU A 426 35.12 -34.82 -13.61
N ASP A 427 35.14 -34.20 -12.43
CA ASP A 427 34.12 -33.28 -11.93
C ASP A 427 34.86 -32.07 -11.31
N TRP A 428 34.22 -30.91 -11.20
CA TRP A 428 34.91 -29.68 -10.81
C TRP A 428 33.98 -28.65 -10.16
N ASP A 429 34.60 -27.59 -9.62
CA ASP A 429 33.94 -26.44 -9.01
C ASP A 429 32.98 -26.77 -7.84
N ILE A 430 33.18 -27.91 -7.17
CA ILE A 430 32.35 -28.34 -6.05
C ILE A 430 32.66 -27.46 -4.83
N PRO A 431 31.73 -26.62 -4.34
CA PRO A 431 32.01 -25.65 -3.29
C PRO A 431 31.98 -26.30 -1.91
N ALA A 432 32.84 -25.83 -1.01
CA ALA A 432 32.82 -26.13 0.42
C ALA A 432 33.04 -24.84 1.23
N ASN A 433 32.60 -24.80 2.49
CA ASN A 433 32.63 -23.57 3.30
C ASN A 433 34.03 -22.95 3.50
N ASN A 434 35.08 -23.73 3.26
CA ASN A 434 36.48 -23.38 3.43
C ASN A 434 37.34 -23.73 2.20
N GLY A 435 36.73 -23.95 1.03
CA GLY A 435 37.48 -24.35 -0.15
C GLY A 435 36.66 -24.73 -1.38
N LEU A 436 37.37 -25.25 -2.38
CA LEU A 436 36.81 -25.79 -3.62
C LEU A 436 37.37 -27.19 -3.83
N ILE A 437 36.59 -28.09 -4.41
CA ILE A 437 37.01 -29.45 -4.76
C ILE A 437 36.95 -29.65 -6.27
N HIS A 438 38.06 -30.11 -6.83
CA HIS A 438 38.13 -30.71 -8.17
C HIS A 438 38.37 -32.21 -8.04
N ILE A 439 37.66 -32.99 -8.83
CA ILE A 439 37.78 -34.45 -8.87
C ILE A 439 38.65 -34.84 -10.05
N ILE A 440 39.62 -35.72 -9.82
CA ILE A 440 40.54 -36.22 -10.82
C ILE A 440 40.46 -37.76 -10.94
N GLN A 441 40.99 -38.30 -12.03
CA GLN A 441 40.84 -39.71 -12.37
C GLN A 441 41.63 -40.66 -11.46
N GLY A 442 42.69 -40.19 -10.81
CA GLY A 442 43.53 -41.00 -9.92
C GLY A 442 44.47 -40.15 -9.07
N PRO A 443 45.24 -40.79 -8.18
CA PRO A 443 46.08 -40.07 -7.23
C PRO A 443 47.26 -39.36 -7.90
N LEU A 444 47.56 -38.18 -7.38
CA LEU A 444 48.84 -37.51 -7.54
C LEU A 444 49.88 -38.15 -6.61
N ARG A 445 51.08 -38.39 -7.12
CA ARG A 445 52.23 -38.81 -6.29
C ARG A 445 53.18 -37.65 -6.10
N ALA A 446 53.57 -37.42 -4.85
CA ALA A 446 54.53 -36.41 -4.47
C ALA A 446 55.88 -36.67 -5.16
N PRO A 447 56.56 -35.64 -5.69
CA PRO A 447 57.93 -35.79 -6.18
C PRO A 447 58.85 -36.37 -5.08
N PRO A 448 59.83 -37.22 -5.45
CA PRO A 448 60.81 -37.72 -4.50
C PRO A 448 61.48 -36.55 -3.78
N ALA A 449 61.64 -36.66 -2.46
CA ALA A 449 62.26 -35.59 -1.69
C ALA A 449 63.70 -35.36 -2.20
N PRO A 450 64.18 -34.10 -2.31
CA PRO A 450 65.54 -33.82 -2.74
C PRO A 450 66.53 -34.42 -1.74
N VAL A 451 67.19 -35.51 -2.16
CA VAL A 451 68.08 -36.36 -1.32
C VAL A 451 69.30 -35.59 -0.78
N MET A 452 69.55 -34.38 -1.30
CA MET A 452 70.62 -33.47 -0.90
C MET A 452 70.72 -33.26 0.62
N LEU A 453 69.61 -33.12 1.34
CA LEU A 453 69.66 -32.88 2.79
C LEU A 453 70.28 -34.07 3.57
N LEU A 454 69.94 -35.30 3.21
CA LEU A 454 70.52 -36.50 3.85
C LEU A 454 72.02 -36.61 3.54
N ILE A 455 72.44 -36.34 2.30
CA ILE A 455 73.85 -36.39 1.89
C ILE A 455 74.66 -35.29 2.59
N ILE A 456 74.11 -34.08 2.74
CA ILE A 456 74.76 -32.97 3.46
C ILE A 456 74.85 -33.26 4.97
N PHE A 457 73.82 -33.85 5.59
CA PHE A 457 73.89 -34.24 7.00
C PHE A 457 74.88 -35.38 7.25
N ILE A 458 74.91 -36.42 6.40
CA ILE A 458 75.86 -37.53 6.51
C ILE A 458 77.29 -37.04 6.23
N GLY A 459 77.50 -36.23 5.19
CA GLY A 459 78.79 -35.62 4.88
C GLY A 459 79.28 -34.68 5.99
N GLY A 460 78.38 -33.87 6.56
CA GLY A 460 78.67 -32.99 7.70
C GLY A 460 78.98 -33.76 8.99
N ALA A 461 78.30 -34.88 9.25
CA ALA A 461 78.60 -35.76 10.37
C ALA A 461 79.95 -36.45 10.21
N VAL A 462 80.26 -37.00 9.03
CA VAL A 462 81.56 -37.61 8.73
C VAL A 462 82.69 -36.58 8.81
N ALA A 463 82.50 -35.37 8.26
CA ALA A 463 83.46 -34.28 8.37
C ALA A 463 83.63 -33.78 9.82
N GLY A 464 82.55 -33.71 10.60
CA GLY A 464 82.58 -33.35 12.02
C GLY A 464 83.31 -34.38 12.89
N VAL A 465 83.08 -35.68 12.64
CA VAL A 465 83.81 -36.77 13.29
C VAL A 465 85.29 -36.76 12.88
N ALA A 466 85.60 -36.58 11.60
CA ALA A 466 86.98 -36.45 11.13
C ALA A 466 87.70 -35.24 11.76
N TYR A 467 87.04 -34.07 11.82
CA TYR A 467 87.56 -32.88 12.49
C TYR A 467 87.76 -33.11 13.99
N TYR A 468 86.83 -33.79 14.66
CA TYR A 468 86.97 -34.16 16.08
C TYR A 468 88.20 -35.02 16.34
N PHE A 469 88.41 -36.07 15.54
CA PHE A 469 89.60 -36.94 15.63
C PHE A 469 90.91 -36.23 15.27
N LEU A 470 90.89 -35.33 14.28
CA LEU A 470 92.06 -34.52 13.91
C LEU A 470 92.43 -33.50 15.00
N LYS A 471 91.43 -32.87 15.63
CA LYS A 471 91.62 -31.89 16.69
C LYS A 471 92.10 -32.51 18.00
N HIS A 472 91.51 -33.64 18.42
CA HIS A 472 91.87 -34.27 19.70
C HIS A 472 93.23 -34.96 19.73
N LYS A 473 93.96 -35.02 18.60
CA LYS A 473 95.29 -35.64 18.54
C LYS A 473 96.46 -34.65 18.70
N ASN A 474 96.24 -33.35 18.52
CA ASN A 474 97.25 -32.30 18.61
C ASN A 474 96.70 -31.07 19.35
N ASP A 475 96.67 -31.11 20.69
CA ASP A 475 96.55 -29.91 21.51
C ASP A 475 97.28 -30.12 22.85
N ALA A 476 98.60 -29.90 22.83
CA ALA A 476 99.35 -29.55 24.02
C ALA A 476 99.52 -28.01 24.04
N PHE A 477 99.35 -27.42 25.23
CA PHE A 477 99.53 -25.99 25.59
C PHE A 477 98.35 -25.01 25.31
N ARG A 478 97.71 -24.60 26.42
CA ARG A 478 96.90 -23.37 26.56
C ARG A 478 97.78 -22.15 26.84
N PHE A 479 97.33 -20.95 26.46
CA PHE A 479 97.56 -19.68 27.21
C PHE A 479 96.42 -18.65 26.93
N GLN A 480 96.43 -17.50 27.60
CA GLN A 480 95.34 -16.48 27.70
C GLN A 480 95.94 -15.03 27.65
N TYR A 481 95.23 -13.89 27.69
CA TYR A 481 93.87 -13.51 28.16
C TYR A 481 93.48 -12.13 27.57
N PHE A 482 92.18 -11.77 27.52
CA PHE A 482 91.60 -10.41 27.29
C PHE A 482 91.63 -9.88 25.83
N ARG A 483 90.80 -8.92 25.39
CA ARG A 483 89.89 -7.93 26.05
C ARG A 483 88.64 -7.64 25.16
N GLN A 484 87.65 -6.90 25.68
CA GLN A 484 86.33 -6.60 25.06
C GLN A 484 86.14 -5.10 24.71
N LEU A 485 85.06 -4.78 23.96
CA LEU A 485 84.48 -3.47 23.55
C LEU A 485 84.96 -2.98 22.15
N ALA A 486 84.08 -2.87 21.13
CA ALA A 486 83.10 -1.79 20.82
C ALA A 486 83.80 -0.50 20.31
N GLN A 487 83.38 0.23 19.25
CA GLN A 487 82.13 0.32 18.48
C GLN A 487 82.39 1.07 17.13
N LEU A 488 81.34 1.33 16.31
CA LEU A 488 81.17 2.41 15.28
C LEU A 488 81.14 2.08 13.76
N VAL A 489 79.90 1.98 13.23
CA VAL A 489 79.21 2.66 12.08
C VAL A 489 79.96 3.07 10.75
N PRO A 490 79.29 3.54 9.65
CA PRO A 490 79.19 2.76 8.40
C PRO A 490 79.76 3.47 7.13
N ASN A 491 79.75 2.81 5.95
CA ASN A 491 79.40 3.51 4.70
C ASN A 491 79.00 2.65 3.48
N HIS A 492 78.44 3.33 2.46
CA HIS A 492 77.75 2.82 1.27
C HIS A 492 78.60 2.19 0.14
N SER A 493 77.97 1.32 -0.67
CA SER A 493 77.96 1.42 -2.16
C SER A 493 76.94 0.45 -2.82
N ARG A 494 76.57 0.72 -4.09
CA ARG A 494 75.52 0.08 -4.94
C ARG A 494 76.07 -0.05 -6.39
N PRO A 495 75.40 -0.75 -7.35
CA PRO A 495 74.32 -1.74 -7.25
C PRO A 495 74.86 -3.14 -7.69
N PRO A 496 74.65 -3.79 -8.88
CA PRO A 496 73.73 -3.62 -10.02
C PRO A 496 72.78 -4.81 -10.34
N ASN A 497 71.68 -4.49 -11.03
CA ASN A 497 70.84 -5.25 -11.99
C ASN A 497 70.80 -6.80 -11.99
N HIS A 498 69.59 -7.37 -11.87
CA HIS A 498 68.80 -7.79 -13.05
C HIS A 498 67.29 -7.89 -12.77
N ALA A 499 66.49 -7.89 -13.84
CA ALA A 499 65.05 -7.61 -13.87
C ALA A 499 64.12 -8.63 -13.17
N HIS A 500 63.03 -8.12 -12.58
CA HIS A 500 61.85 -8.91 -12.25
C HIS A 500 60.95 -9.10 -13.48
N ILE A 501 60.58 -10.35 -13.78
CA ILE A 501 59.48 -10.67 -14.70
C ILE A 501 58.23 -10.89 -13.85
N CYS A 502 57.20 -10.05 -14.06
CA CYS A 502 55.90 -10.24 -13.42
C CYS A 502 55.09 -11.32 -14.17
N THR A 503 54.92 -12.49 -13.56
CA THR A 503 53.87 -13.43 -13.95
C THR A 503 52.56 -13.03 -13.26
N LYS A 504 51.48 -12.87 -14.03
CA LYS A 504 50.16 -12.53 -13.47
C LYS A 504 49.64 -13.72 -12.65
N SER A 505 49.61 -13.59 -11.33
CA SER A 505 48.92 -14.52 -10.44
C SER A 505 47.40 -14.41 -10.62
N CYS A 506 46.69 -15.51 -10.36
CA CYS A 506 45.24 -15.48 -10.19
C CYS A 506 44.89 -14.56 -9.01
N GLY A 507 44.21 -13.44 -9.28
CA GLY A 507 43.75 -12.49 -8.27
C GLY A 507 42.29 -12.74 -7.89
N PRO A 508 41.82 -12.23 -6.74
CA PRO A 508 40.43 -12.43 -6.31
C PRO A 508 39.46 -11.69 -7.22
N ARG A 509 38.33 -12.33 -7.54
CA ARG A 509 37.14 -11.68 -8.08
C ARG A 509 36.22 -11.36 -6.90
N GLU A 510 35.84 -10.10 -6.72
CA GLU A 510 35.01 -9.70 -5.58
C GLU A 510 33.62 -10.33 -5.65
N SER A 511 33.38 -11.27 -4.74
CA SER A 511 32.06 -11.75 -4.32
C SER A 511 32.10 -11.86 -2.79
N GLY A 512 30.97 -11.57 -2.13
CA GLY A 512 30.91 -11.21 -0.70
C GLY A 512 31.15 -12.34 0.31
N TYR A 513 32.26 -13.06 0.20
CA TYR A 513 32.63 -14.14 1.12
C TYR A 513 33.54 -13.64 2.25
N HIS A 514 33.14 -13.86 3.50
CA HIS A 514 33.94 -13.51 4.68
C HIS A 514 35.29 -14.27 4.69
N ARG A 515 36.36 -13.57 5.10
CA ARG A 515 37.73 -14.09 5.15
C ARG A 515 37.89 -15.25 6.15
N LEU A 516 37.74 -16.47 5.64
CA LEU A 516 38.31 -17.69 6.23
C LEU A 516 39.34 -18.27 5.24
N SER A 517 40.34 -18.98 5.76
CA SER A 517 41.42 -19.57 4.95
C SER A 517 40.87 -20.57 3.93
N SER A 518 40.89 -20.22 2.64
CA SER A 518 40.35 -21.04 1.56
C SER A 518 41.41 -21.95 0.93
N GLN A 519 41.06 -23.19 0.62
CA GLN A 519 41.96 -24.17 -0.01
C GLN A 519 41.31 -24.83 -1.24
N LEU A 520 42.09 -25.15 -2.26
CA LEU A 520 41.67 -26.01 -3.36
C LEU A 520 42.15 -27.44 -3.10
N CYS A 521 41.23 -28.41 -3.10
CA CYS A 521 41.55 -29.83 -2.95
C CYS A 521 41.30 -30.60 -4.24
N TRP A 522 42.27 -31.45 -4.59
CA TRP A 522 42.19 -32.39 -5.68
C TRP A 522 41.84 -33.77 -5.10
N VAL A 523 40.62 -34.22 -5.29
CA VAL A 523 40.12 -35.52 -4.80
C VAL A 523 40.06 -36.47 -6.00
N PHE A 524 40.10 -37.79 -5.83
CA PHE A 524 39.85 -38.70 -6.97
C PHE A 524 38.74 -39.69 -6.69
N LYS A 525 38.18 -40.23 -7.78
CA LYS A 525 37.07 -41.17 -7.77
C LYS A 525 37.56 -42.61 -7.55
N GLN A 526 36.85 -43.37 -6.72
CA GLN A 526 36.97 -44.82 -6.68
C GLN A 526 36.09 -45.42 -7.79
N ASN A 527 36.71 -46.16 -8.72
CA ASN A 527 36.04 -46.99 -9.73
C ASN A 527 35.91 -48.42 -9.20
#